data_AF-A0A350XM79-F1
#
_entry.id   AF-A0A350XM79-F1
#
_cell.length_a   1.000
_cell.length_b   1.000
_cell.length_c   1.000
_cell.angle_alpha   90.00
_cell.angle_beta   90.00
_cell.angle_gamma   90.00
#
_symmetry.space_group_name_H-M   'P 1'
#
loop_
_entity.id
_entity.type
_entity.pdbx_description
1 polymer ?
#
loop_
_entity_poly.entity_id
_entity_poly.type
_entity_poly.pdbx_seq_one_letter_code
_entity_poly.pdbx_strand_id
1 'polypeptide(L)' 'IRYAQENSHPVHLDREAVGQLGRRIVLSNVMDEDENTGLVRHNPQKLARVLLRWYGRAQTA' A
#
# COMPACT_ATOMS: atom_id res chain seq x y z
N ILE A 1 -12.66 -7.03 14.82
CA ILE A 1 -11.93 -7.88 13.82
C ILE A 1 -12.89 -8.18 12.66
N ARG A 2 -13.18 -7.20 11.79
CA ARG A 2 -14.27 -7.32 10.77
C ARG A 2 -13.84 -8.19 9.59
N TYR A 3 -12.66 -7.95 9.03
CA TYR A 3 -12.14 -8.72 7.89
C TYR A 3 -11.91 -10.21 8.21
N ALA A 4 -11.45 -10.56 9.42
CA ALA A 4 -11.22 -11.97 9.74
C ALA A 4 -12.53 -12.79 9.82
N GLN A 5 -13.68 -12.15 10.08
CA GLN A 5 -14.98 -12.83 10.05
C GLN A 5 -15.33 -13.31 8.62
N GLU A 6 -14.78 -12.63 7.62
CA GLU A 6 -14.91 -12.98 6.21
C GLU A 6 -13.66 -13.77 5.70
N ASN A 7 -12.86 -14.33 6.61
CA ASN A 7 -11.59 -15.02 6.29
C ASN A 7 -10.63 -14.14 5.46
N SER A 8 -10.67 -12.82 5.70
CA SER A 8 -9.82 -11.83 5.04
C SER A 8 -8.81 -11.25 6.02
N HIS A 9 -7.56 -11.17 5.59
CA HIS A 9 -6.43 -10.75 6.42
C HIS A 9 -5.55 -9.74 5.68
N PRO A 10 -4.89 -8.82 6.40
CA PRO A 10 -3.87 -7.98 5.79
C PRO A 10 -2.79 -8.83 5.12
N VAL A 11 -2.43 -8.46 3.89
CA VAL A 11 -1.34 -9.13 3.18
C VAL A 11 -0.02 -8.79 3.87
N HIS A 12 0.66 -9.81 4.37
CA HIS A 12 1.99 -9.64 4.94
C HIS A 12 3.01 -9.38 3.84
N LEU A 13 3.79 -8.31 3.97
CA LEU A 13 4.86 -7.98 3.03
C LEU A 13 6.16 -8.65 3.47
N ASP A 14 6.55 -9.71 2.77
CA ASP A 14 7.89 -10.28 2.87
C ASP A 14 8.89 -9.37 2.11
N ARG A 15 9.65 -8.59 2.88
CA ARG A 15 10.61 -7.62 2.32
C ARG A 15 11.84 -8.31 1.74
N GLU A 16 12.22 -9.45 2.31
CA GLU A 16 13.40 -10.19 1.89
C GLU A 16 13.15 -10.83 0.54
N ALA A 17 12.04 -11.56 0.40
CA ALA A 17 11.65 -12.20 -0.86
C ALA A 17 11.48 -11.17 -1.98
N VAL A 18 10.85 -10.01 -1.71
CA VAL A 18 10.70 -8.93 -2.69
C VAL A 18 12.06 -8.34 -3.11
N GLY A 19 12.99 -8.21 -2.16
CA GLY A 19 14.36 -7.78 -2.44
C GLY A 19 15.13 -8.77 -3.31
N GLN A 20 15.02 -10.08 -3.04
CA GLN A 20 15.63 -11.15 -3.84
C GLN A 20 15.12 -11.17 -5.30
N LEU A 21 13.89 -10.72 -5.53
CA LEU A 21 13.31 -10.56 -6.87
C LEU A 21 13.77 -9.29 -7.61
N GLY A 22 14.68 -8.50 -7.02
CA GLY A 22 15.17 -7.25 -7.61
C GLY A 22 14.09 -6.16 -7.72
N ARG A 23 13.05 -6.22 -6.88
CA ARG A 23 11.94 -5.27 -6.91
C ARG A 23 12.12 -4.18 -5.87
N ARG A 24 11.72 -2.96 -6.22
CA ARG A 24 11.75 -1.81 -5.31
C ARG A 24 10.44 -1.71 -4.52
N ILE A 25 10.57 -1.54 -3.21
CA ILE A 25 9.43 -1.32 -2.31
C ILE A 25 9.21 0.18 -2.10
N VAL A 26 7.97 0.63 -2.28
CA VAL A 26 7.54 2.01 -1.98
C VAL A 26 6.57 1.96 -0.80
N LEU A 27 7.04 2.27 0.40
CA LEU A 27 6.18 2.38 1.58
C LEU A 27 5.56 3.77 1.66
N SER A 28 4.23 3.85 1.77
CA SER A 28 3.55 5.12 2.03
C SER A 28 2.23 4.90 2.74
N ASN A 29 1.83 5.88 3.56
CA ASN A 29 0.52 5.88 4.19
C ASN A 29 -0.52 6.39 3.18
N VAL A 30 -1.14 5.44 2.47
CA VAL A 30 -2.14 5.68 1.42
C VAL A 30 -3.49 5.06 1.73
N MET A 31 -3.66 4.50 2.92
CA MET A 31 -4.91 3.87 3.35
C MET A 31 -5.78 4.89 4.10
N ASP A 32 -7.09 4.76 3.95
CA ASP A 32 -8.09 5.37 4.80
C ASP A 32 -9.00 4.24 5.34
N GLU A 33 -9.43 4.40 6.59
CA GLU A 33 -10.44 3.56 7.22
C GLU A 33 -11.68 4.41 7.46
N ASP A 34 -12.83 3.90 7.05
CA ASP A 34 -14.12 4.50 7.37
C ASP A 34 -14.46 4.17 8.83
N GLU A 35 -14.51 5.17 9.70
CA GLU A 35 -14.72 4.97 11.15
C GLU A 35 -16.09 4.35 11.48
N ASN A 36 -17.10 4.55 10.62
CA ASN A 36 -18.45 4.02 10.85
C ASN A 36 -18.57 2.56 10.37
N THR A 37 -17.91 2.23 9.26
CA THR A 37 -18.01 0.90 8.63
C THR A 37 -16.79 0.02 8.85
N GLY A 38 -15.68 0.53 9.38
CA GLY A 38 -14.40 -0.19 9.49
C GLY A 38 -13.86 -0.67 8.13
N LEU A 39 -14.31 -0.08 7.03
CA LEU A 39 -13.92 -0.48 5.67
C LEU A 39 -12.64 0.26 5.28
N VAL A 40 -11.59 -0.52 5.05
CA VAL A 40 -10.25 -0.03 4.73
C VAL A 40 -10.07 0.02 3.22
N ARG A 41 -9.68 1.18 2.70
CA ARG A 41 -9.52 1.46 1.27
C ARG A 41 -8.27 2.30 1.02
N HIS A 42 -7.80 2.35 -0.22
CA HIS A 42 -6.81 3.37 -0.60
C HIS A 42 -7.48 4.74 -0.69
N ASN A 43 -6.84 5.76 -0.13
CA ASN A 43 -7.15 7.15 -0.44
C ASN A 43 -6.62 7.47 -1.86
N PRO A 44 -7.49 7.79 -2.84
CA PRO A 44 -7.07 8.00 -4.21
C PRO A 44 -6.06 9.13 -4.38
N GLN A 45 -6.21 10.23 -3.63
CA GLN A 45 -5.35 11.40 -3.73
C GLN A 45 -3.96 11.14 -3.12
N LYS A 46 -3.89 10.47 -1.96
CA LYS A 46 -2.62 10.06 -1.35
C LYS A 46 -1.87 9.09 -2.27
N LEU A 47 -2.58 8.10 -2.82
CA LEU A 47 -2.01 7.10 -3.73
C LEU A 47 -1.47 7.76 -5.01
N ALA A 48 -2.26 8.59 -5.69
CA ALA A 48 -1.85 9.29 -6.90
C ALA A 48 -0.60 10.14 -6.68
N ARG A 49 -0.55 10.89 -5.56
CA ARG A 49 0.61 11.70 -5.19
C ARG A 49 1.88 10.88 -5.01
N VAL A 50 1.79 9.69 -4.41
CA VAL A 50 2.94 8.80 -4.22
C VAL A 50 3.44 8.26 -5.56
N LEU A 51 2.52 7.82 -6.42
CA LEU A 51 2.86 7.30 -7.75
C LEU A 51 3.56 8.37 -8.61
N LEU A 52 3.03 9.59 -8.67
CA LEU A 52 3.63 10.68 -9.43
C LEU A 52 5.02 11.07 -8.91
N ARG A 53 5.18 11.16 -7.58
CA ARG A 53 6.50 11.47 -6.97
C ARG A 53 7.51 10.36 -7.21
N TRP A 54 7.09 9.11 -7.12
CA TRP A 54 7.97 7.97 -7.37
C TRP A 54 8.40 7.92 -8.83
N TYR A 55 7.45 8.08 -9.77
CA TYR A 55 7.74 8.09 -11.21
C TYR A 55 8.73 9.19 -11.60
N GLY A 56 8.52 10.43 -11.12
CA GLY A 56 9.44 11.54 -11.39
C GLY A 56 10.86 11.29 -10.87
N ARG A 57 11.00 10.65 -9.71
CA ARG A 57 12.31 10.26 -9.15
C ARG A 57 12.96 9.09 -9.88
N ALA A 58 12.16 8.14 -10.37
CA ALA A 58 12.67 7.02 -11.15
C ALA A 58 13.22 7.44 -12.52
N GLN A 59 12.69 8.53 -13.10
CA GLN A 59 13.17 9.06 -14.39
C GLN A 59 14.48 9.84 -14.29
N THR A 60 14.88 10.25 -13.08
CA THR A 60 16.10 11.04 -12.83
C THR A 60 17.22 10.24 -12.16
N ALA A 61 16.99 8.95 -11.91
CA ALA A 61 17.90 8.03 -11.23
C ALA A 61 18.56 7.04 -12.19
#